data_AF-A0A9P5ZU02-F1
#
_entry.id   AF-A0A9P5ZU02-F1
#
_cell.length_a   1.000
_cell.length_b   1.000
_cell.length_c   1.000
_cell.angle_alpha   90.00
_cell.angle_beta   90.00
_cell.angle_gamma   90.00
#
_symmetry.space_group_name_H-M   'P 1'
#
loop_
_entity.id
_entity.type
_entity.pdbx_description
1 polymer ?
#
loop_
_entity_poly.entity_id
_entity_poly.type
_entity_poly.pdbx_seq_one_letter_code
_entity_poly.pdbx_strand_id
1 'polypeptide(L)' 'MAARDIRYKEHHIPEGAIIVMNTWGIFHDAEVFENPDTFDPERYVKSEYGDGASPDGLRDTLPFGAGRVS' A
#
# COMPACT_ATOMS: atom_id res chain seq x y z
N MET A 1 4.01 -11.37 9.59
CA MET A 1 3.39 -12.25 10.62
C MET A 1 3.12 -11.42 11.86
N ALA A 2 2.00 -11.64 12.54
CA ALA A 2 1.69 -10.97 13.79
C ALA A 2 2.62 -11.48 14.91
N ALA A 3 3.37 -10.58 15.55
CA ALA A 3 4.30 -10.93 16.63
C ALA A 3 3.61 -11.16 17.99
N ARG A 4 2.32 -10.82 18.09
CA ARG A 4 1.44 -10.99 19.26
C ARG A 4 0.00 -10.82 18.80
N ASP A 5 -0.94 -11.10 19.68
CA ASP A 5 -2.35 -10.77 19.48
C ASP A 5 -2.55 -9.27 19.27
N ILE A 6 -3.26 -8.91 18.20
CA ILE A 6 -3.56 -7.53 17.82
C ILE A 6 -5.07 -7.37 17.67
N ARG A 7 -5.63 -6.32 18.27
CA ARG A 7 -6.98 -5.84 17.95
C ARG A 7 -6.85 -4.73 16.92
N TYR A 8 -7.34 -4.98 15.70
CA TYR A 8 -7.38 -3.99 14.64
C TYR A 8 -8.84 -3.70 14.28
N LYS A 9 -9.28 -2.47 14.53
CA LYS A 9 -10.71 -2.09 14.46
C LYS A 9 -11.54 -3.10 15.29
N GLU A 10 -12.51 -3.76 14.66
CA GLU A 10 -13.37 -4.76 15.30
C GLU A 10 -12.79 -6.19 15.25
N HIS A 11 -11.66 -6.38 14.56
CA HIS A 11 -11.07 -7.69 14.30
C HIS A 11 -10.00 -8.07 15.34
N HIS A 12 -10.00 -9.33 15.73
CA HIS A 12 -8.93 -9.95 16.51
C HIS A 12 -8.01 -10.73 15.58
N ILE A 13 -6.73 -10.38 15.57
CA ILE A 13 -5.67 -11.03 14.79
C ILE A 13 -4.77 -11.76 15.78
N PRO A 14 -4.80 -13.11 15.81
CA PRO A 14 -3.97 -13.88 16.73
C PRO A 14 -2.47 -13.76 16.43
N GLU A 15 -1.65 -13.96 17.45
CA GLU A 15 -0.21 -14.18 17.32
C GLU A 15 0.08 -15.31 16.31
N GLY A 16 1.11 -15.11 15.50
CA GLY A 16 1.48 -16.05 14.44
C GLY A 16 0.63 -15.97 13.18
N ALA A 17 -0.44 -15.16 13.15
CA ALA A 17 -1.22 -14.96 11.93
C ALA A 17 -0.36 -14.37 10.80
N ILE A 18 -0.54 -14.90 9.59
CA ILE A 18 0.08 -14.36 8.39
C ILE A 18 -0.70 -13.11 7.98
N ILE A 19 0.01 -11.99 7.90
CA ILE A 19 -0.54 -10.71 7.42
C ILE A 19 0.05 -10.50 6.03
N VAL A 20 -0.81 -10.40 5.02
CA VAL A 20 -0.43 -10.16 3.63
C VAL A 20 -0.92 -8.77 3.23
N MET A 21 -0.03 -7.99 2.64
CA MET A 21 -0.39 -6.72 2.01
C MET A 21 -0.90 -7.03 0.61
N ASN A 22 -2.19 -6.75 0.34
CA ASN A 22 -2.76 -6.93 -0.99
C ASN A 22 -2.33 -5.78 -1.91
N THR A 23 -1.08 -5.84 -2.37
CA THR A 23 -0.50 -4.84 -3.27
C THR A 23 -1.31 -4.69 -4.55
N TRP A 24 -1.81 -5.80 -5.12
CA TRP A 24 -2.67 -5.74 -6.31
C TRP A 24 -3.92 -4.89 -6.07
N GLY A 25 -4.65 -5.16 -4.99
CA GLY A 25 -5.87 -4.40 -4.66
C GLY A 25 -5.59 -2.92 -4.40
N ILE A 26 -4.47 -2.60 -3.74
CA ILE A 26 -4.04 -1.21 -3.52
C ILE A 26 -3.79 -0.50 -4.85
N PHE A 27 -3.11 -1.13 -5.81
CA PHE A 27 -2.84 -0.53 -7.13
C PHE A 27 -4.03 -0.52 -8.09
N HIS A 28 -5.10 -1.26 -7.78
CA HIS A 28 -6.31 -1.32 -8.60
C HIS A 28 -7.49 -0.56 -7.99
N ASP A 29 -7.25 0.24 -6.95
CA ASP A 29 -8.28 1.04 -6.31
C ASP A 29 -8.58 2.30 -7.14
N ALA A 30 -9.78 2.36 -7.72
CA ALA A 30 -10.22 3.48 -8.55
C ALA A 30 -10.43 4.79 -7.76
N GLU A 31 -10.54 4.73 -6.42
CA GLU A 31 -10.59 5.95 -5.59
C GLU A 31 -9.22 6.63 -5.48
N VAL A 32 -8.14 5.86 -5.68
CA VAL A 32 -6.75 6.31 -5.59
C VAL A 32 -6.16 6.56 -6.98
N PHE A 33 -6.49 5.69 -7.93
CA PHE A 33 -5.83 5.56 -9.21
C PHE A 33 -6.83 5.73 -10.34
N GLU A 34 -6.81 6.88 -11.02
CA GLU A 34 -7.64 7.10 -12.21
C GLU A 34 -7.24 6.09 -13.31
N ASN A 35 -8.19 5.32 -13.85
CA ASN A 35 -7.93 4.21 -14.77
C ASN A 35 -6.88 3.20 -14.22
N PRO A 36 -7.21 2.46 -13.15
CA PRO A 36 -6.26 1.58 -12.46
C PRO A 36 -5.73 0.42 -13.33
N ASP A 37 -6.51 -0.03 -14.31
CA ASP A 37 -6.16 -1.15 -15.19
C ASP A 37 -5.23 -0.74 -16.34
N THR A 38 -4.93 0.55 -16.50
CA THR A 38 -4.10 1.07 -17.58
C THR A 38 -2.65 1.22 -17.11
N PHE A 39 -1.71 0.68 -17.87
CA PHE A 39 -0.28 0.94 -17.65
C PHE A 39 0.06 2.39 -18.02
N ASP A 40 0.11 3.26 -17.01
CA ASP A 40 0.45 4.68 -17.13
C ASP A 40 1.70 5.01 -16.29
N PRO A 41 2.90 5.01 -16.89
CA PRO A 41 4.13 5.31 -16.18
C PRO A 41 4.26 6.80 -15.79
N GLU A 42 3.54 7.71 -16.45
CA GLU A 42 3.62 9.15 -16.17
C GLU A 42 2.99 9.51 -14.82
N ARG A 43 2.12 8.65 -14.30
CA ARG A 43 1.46 8.77 -12.99
C ARG A 43 2.42 8.99 -11.82
N TYR A 44 3.64 8.46 -11.90
CA TYR A 44 4.65 8.57 -10.85
C TYR A 44 5.65 9.71 -11.09
N VAL A 45 5.53 10.42 -12.22
CA VAL A 45 6.44 11.51 -12.62
C VAL A 45 5.98 12.87 -12.09
N LYS A 46 4.67 13.02 -11.81
CA LYS A 46 4.05 14.29 -11.38
C LYS A 46 3.27 14.14 -10.07
N SER A 47 3.88 13.52 -9.06
CA SER A 47 3.30 13.64 -7.73
C SER A 47 3.45 15.08 -7.24
N GLU A 48 2.33 15.75 -6.94
CA GLU A 48 2.29 17.06 -6.27
C GLU A 48 2.89 17.02 -4.85
N TYR A 49 3.18 15.82 -4.34
CA TYR A 49 3.66 15.55 -2.98
C TYR A 49 5.15 15.20 -2.90
N GLY A 50 5.86 15.25 -4.04
CA GLY A 50 7.30 14.96 -4.16
C GLY A 50 7.59 13.48 -4.45
N ASP A 51 8.86 13.19 -4.79
CA ASP A 51 9.33 11.84 -5.13
C ASP A 51 8.95 10.83 -4.03
N GLY A 52 7.99 9.95 -4.31
CA GLY A 52 7.63 8.85 -3.42
C GLY A 52 6.32 9.00 -2.63
N ALA A 53 5.57 10.10 -2.78
CA ALA A 53 4.32 10.32 -2.06
C ALA A 53 3.11 10.35 -3.00
N SER A 54 2.14 9.48 -2.79
CA SER A 54 0.85 9.52 -3.48
C SER A 54 -0.13 10.46 -2.73
N PRO A 55 -1.13 11.08 -3.40
CA PRO A 55 -2.12 11.98 -2.77
C PRO A 55 -2.84 11.43 -1.54
N ASP A 56 -2.95 10.10 -1.45
CA ASP A 56 -3.63 9.35 -0.40
C ASP A 56 -2.67 8.83 0.69
N GLY A 57 -1.40 9.22 0.66
CA GLY A 57 -0.38 8.80 1.62
C GLY A 57 0.21 7.41 1.35
N LEU A 58 -0.14 6.77 0.23
CA LEU A 58 0.57 5.60 -0.25
C LEU A 58 1.98 6.00 -0.70
N ARG A 59 2.93 5.10 -0.48
CA ARG A 59 4.30 5.29 -0.97
C ARG A 59 4.42 4.66 -2.35
N ASP A 60 5.12 5.34 -3.26
CA ASP A 60 5.43 4.79 -4.59
C ASP A 60 6.32 3.54 -4.51
N THR A 61 6.90 3.27 -3.32
CA THR A 61 7.71 2.09 -3.04
C THR A 61 6.91 0.84 -2.72
N LEU A 62 5.58 0.93 -2.55
CA LEU A 62 4.73 -0.23 -2.23
C LEU A 62 4.84 -1.43 -3.18
N PRO A 63 5.17 -1.30 -4.50
CA PRO A 63 5.44 -2.46 -5.34
C PRO A 63 6.68 -3.23 -4.90
N PHE A 64 7.64 -2.54 -4.28
CA PHE A 64 8.88 -3.11 -3.74
C PHE A 64 8.74 -3.53 -2.26
N GLY A 65 7.53 -3.42 -1.70
CA GLY A 65 7.22 -3.73 -0.32
C GLY A 65 7.13 -2.51 0.59
N ALA A 66 6.69 -2.75 1.82
CA ALA A 66 6.54 -1.74 2.86
C ALA A 66 7.42 -2.11 4.06
N GLY A 67 8.37 -1.24 4.43
CA GLY A 67 9.27 -1.44 5.56
C GLY A 67 10.39 -0.39 5.59
N ARG A 68 11.13 -0.30 6.70
CA ARG A 68 12.45 0.36 6.68
C ARG A 68 13.45 -0.64 6.10
N VAL A 69 14.05 -0.31 4.96
CA VAL A 69 15.36 -0.86 4.59
C VAL A 69 16.37 -0.03 5.39
N SER A 70 17.01 -0.62 6.39
CA SER A 70 18.20 -0.01 7.01
C SER A 70 19.41 -0.23 6.12
#